data_AF-A0A926LIA3-F1
#
_entry.id   AF-A0A926LIA3-F1
#
_cell.length_a   1.000
_cell.length_b   1.000
_cell.length_c   1.000
_cell.angle_alpha   90.00
_cell.angle_beta   90.00
_cell.angle_gamma   90.00
#
_symmetry.space_group_name_H-M   'P 1'
#
loop_
_entity.id
_entity.type
_entity.pdbx_description
1 polymer ?
#
loop_
_entity_poly.entity_id
_entity_poly.type
_entity_poly.pdbx_seq_one_letter_code
_entity_poly.pdbx_strand_id
1 'polypeptide(L)' 'MTIPTEEQAIANASRLLERAEIELTNLPLMERLEGLADSWLNVAHLLRERERT' A
#
# COMPACT_ATOMS: atom_id res chain seq x y z
N MET A 1 8.67 16.33 -5.82
CA MET A 1 7.92 15.19 -5.24
C MET A 1 8.68 14.75 -3.99
N THR A 2 8.08 14.79 -2.81
CA THR A 2 8.72 14.38 -1.55
C THR A 2 8.66 12.87 -1.39
N ILE A 3 9.73 12.25 -0.87
CA ILE A 3 9.72 10.82 -0.54
C ILE A 3 8.74 10.60 0.62
N PRO A 4 7.81 9.62 0.54
CA PRO A 4 6.90 9.32 1.63
C PRO A 4 7.63 8.74 2.85
N THR A 5 7.07 8.90 4.05
CA THR A 5 7.54 8.21 5.27
C THR A 5 7.03 6.76 5.30
N GLU A 6 7.63 5.91 6.15
CA GLU A 6 7.14 4.54 6.40
C GLU A 6 5.65 4.55 6.75
N GLU A 7 5.24 5.38 7.70
CA GLU A 7 3.85 5.51 8.14
C GLU A 7 2.91 5.93 7.00
N GLN A 8 3.35 6.84 6.13
CA GLN A 8 2.56 7.26 4.97
C GLN A 8 2.38 6.13 3.95
N ALA A 9 3.43 5.32 3.74
CA ALA A 9 3.36 4.14 2.87
C ALA A 9 2.39 3.08 3.43
N ILE A 10 2.45 2.80 4.73
CA ILE A 10 1.51 1.89 5.41
C ILE A 10 0.07 2.40 5.30
N ALA A 11 -0.15 3.70 5.59
CA ALA A 11 -1.49 4.28 5.51
C ALA A 11 -2.09 4.23 4.10
N ASN A 12 -1.26 4.36 3.06
CA ASN A 12 -1.72 4.21 1.67
C ASN A 12 -2.09 2.76 1.35
N ALA A 13 -1.30 1.78 1.81
CA ALA A 13 -1.64 0.36 1.66
C ALA A 13 -2.99 0.05 2.34
N SER A 14 -3.19 0.48 3.59
CA SER A 14 -4.45 0.26 4.32
C SER A 14 -5.66 0.83 3.59
N ARG A 15 -5.59 2.06 3.07
CA ARG A 15 -6.70 2.67 2.30
C ARG A 15 -7.05 1.88 1.03
N LEU A 16 -6.04 1.32 0.37
CA LEU A 16 -6.25 0.51 -0.84
C LEU A 16 -6.92 -0.82 -0.50
N LEU A 17 -6.51 -1.47 0.59
CA LEU A 17 -7.13 -2.71 1.07
C LEU A 17 -8.58 -2.48 1.52
N GLU A 18 -8.85 -1.44 2.31
CA GLU A 18 -10.21 -1.05 2.70
C GLU A 18 -11.11 -0.81 1.47
N ARG A 19 -10.54 -0.21 0.41
CA ARG A 19 -11.27 -0.03 -0.85
C ARG A 19 -11.47 -1.35 -1.59
N ALA A 20 -10.48 -2.23 -1.62
CA ALA A 20 -10.58 -3.54 -2.26
C ALA A 20 -11.67 -4.40 -1.61
N GLU A 21 -11.77 -4.40 -0.28
CA GLU A 21 -12.77 -5.17 0.49
C GLU A 21 -14.22 -4.86 0.10
N ILE A 22 -14.50 -3.65 -0.40
CA ILE A 22 -15.85 -3.25 -0.82
C ILE A 22 -16.12 -3.47 -2.32
N GLU A 23 -15.12 -3.87 -3.10
CA GLU A 23 -15.27 -4.21 -4.53
C GLU A 23 -15.81 -5.64 -4.73
N LEU A 24 -16.99 -5.93 -4.16
CA LEU A 24 -17.59 -7.28 -4.11
C LEU A 24 -17.92 -7.89 -5.49
N THR A 25 -18.06 -7.06 -6.52
CA THR A 25 -18.48 -7.49 -7.87
C THR A 25 -17.45 -7.16 -8.95
N ASN A 26 -16.43 -6.36 -8.62
CA ASN A 26 -15.43 -5.90 -9.56
C ASN A 26 -14.06 -6.52 -9.24
N LEU A 27 -13.98 -7.84 -9.46
CA LEU A 27 -12.79 -8.64 -9.17
C LEU A 27 -11.49 -8.06 -9.78
N PRO A 28 -11.47 -7.61 -11.06
CA PRO A 28 -10.26 -7.03 -11.63
C PRO A 28 -9.81 -5.74 -10.93
N LEU A 29 -10.75 -4.94 -10.40
CA LEU A 29 -10.42 -3.74 -9.65
C LEU A 29 -9.92 -4.09 -8.24
N MET A 30 -10.57 -5.05 -7.58
CA MET A 30 -10.13 -5.58 -6.28
C MET A 30 -8.67 -6.06 -6.34
N GLU A 31 -8.35 -6.96 -7.29
CA GLU A 31 -6.99 -7.50 -7.47
C GLU A 31 -5.96 -6.39 -7.76
N ARG A 32 -6.34 -5.38 -8.55
CA ARG A 32 -5.46 -4.23 -8.82
C ARG A 32 -5.19 -3.40 -7.57
N LEU A 33 -6.20 -3.18 -6.74
CA LEU A 33 -6.05 -2.43 -5.49
C LEU A 33 -5.17 -3.19 -4.49
N GLU A 34 -5.34 -4.50 -4.38
CA GLU A 34 -4.49 -5.39 -3.58
C GLU A 34 -3.02 -5.33 -4.05
N GLY A 35 -2.76 -5.47 -5.36
CA GLY A 35 -1.40 -5.38 -5.90
C GLY A 35 -0.74 -4.00 -5.70
N LEU A 36 -1.53 -2.92 -5.72
CA LEU A 36 -1.04 -1.59 -5.36
C LEU A 36 -0.74 -1.48 -3.86
N ALA A 37 -1.56 -2.10 -3.00
CA ALA A 37 -1.30 -2.14 -1.56
C ALA A 37 0.00 -2.89 -1.25
N ASP A 38 0.24 -4.04 -1.88
CA ASP A 38 1.50 -4.80 -1.76
C ASP A 38 2.72 -3.95 -2.17
N SER A 39 2.57 -3.17 -3.23
CA SER A 39 3.62 -2.25 -3.68
C SER A 39 3.95 -1.20 -2.61
N TRP A 40 2.93 -0.66 -1.93
CA TRP A 40 3.13 0.28 -0.82
C TRP A 40 3.73 -0.38 0.42
N LEU A 41 3.36 -1.61 0.74
CA LEU A 41 3.97 -2.37 1.84
C LEU A 41 5.45 -2.63 1.60
N ASN A 42 5.83 -2.97 0.36
CA ASN A 42 7.24 -3.10 -0.02
C ASN A 42 8.00 -1.78 0.14
N VAL A 43 7.41 -0.66 -0.25
CA VAL A 43 8.00 0.67 -0.02
C VAL A 43 8.17 0.96 1.47
N ALA A 44 7.16 0.68 2.29
CA ALA A 44 7.25 0.84 3.75
C ALA A 44 8.39 0.02 4.36
N HIS A 45 8.52 -1.24 3.92
CA HIS A 45 9.62 -2.11 4.35
C HIS A 45 10.99 -1.51 4.02
N LEU A 46 11.21 -1.05 2.78
CA LEU A 46 12.46 -0.43 2.37
C LEU A 46 12.78 0.87 3.14
N LEU A 47 11.75 1.69 3.43
CA LEU A 47 11.91 2.91 4.22
C LEU A 47 12.33 2.59 5.66
N ARG A 48 11.69 1.59 6.28
CA ARG A 48 12.03 1.12 7.62
C ARG A 48 13.47 0.62 7.71
N GLU A 49 13.92 -0.14 6.72
CA GLU A 49 15.29 -0.64 6.66
C GLU A 49 16.29 0.50 6.54
N ARG A 50 16.00 1.50 5.69
CA ARG A 50 16.83 2.69 5.54
C ARG A 50 17.00 3.47 6.85
N GLU A 51 15.95 3.63 7.64
CA GLU A 51 16.03 4.37 8.92
C GLU A 51 16.85 3.64 10.01
N ARG A 52 17.09 2.33 9.83
CA ARG A 52 17.85 1.49 10.77
C ARG A 52 19.35 1.44 10.48
N THR A 53 19.81 2.04 9.38
CA THR A 53 21.21 2.01 8.92
C THR A 53 21.87 3.37 9.12
#